data_AF-W8TVJ6-F1
#
_entry.id   AF-W8TVJ6-F1
#
_cell.length_a   1.000
_cell.length_b   1.000
_cell.length_c   1.000
_cell.angle_alpha   90.00
_cell.angle_beta   90.00
_cell.angle_gamma   90.00
#
_symmetry.space_group_name_H-M   'P 1'
#
loop_
_entity.id
_entity.type
_entity.pdbx_description
1 polymer ?
#
loop_
_entity_poly.entity_id
_entity_poly.type
_entity_poly.pdbx_seq_one_letter_code
_entity_poly.pdbx_strand_id
1 'polypeptide(L)'
;MTNQDNNHQLNHRIYHFEKIYKAIKHVIVFIFMIFIAIVAIAVIAMSLYFHHLTKTSDSLSDDALIKKVRQIPGDELLDHNNKNLLYEYNHSQNSLIIGPKTSSPNVIKALTSSEDTLFYKHDGILPKAILRAMIQDIFNTDQSSGGSTITQQLVKNQVLTNEKTYSRKANELRLAIRLEHLLSKDEIIYTYLNIVPFGRDYNGANISGIASASYSLFGIPPKDLSIAQSAYLIGLLQSPYGYTPYEKDGTLKSDKDLKYSIQRQHYVLKRMLIEDQITEKEYNDALKYDIKSHLLNRKKR
;
A
#
# COMPACT_ATOMS: atom_id res chain seq x y z
N MET A 1 46.43 -23.92 -61.26
CA MET A 1 46.52 -24.68 -59.99
C MET A 1 46.08 -23.89 -58.75
N THR A 2 45.55 -22.66 -58.85
CA THR A 2 45.33 -21.78 -57.68
C THR A 2 43.90 -21.73 -57.12
N ASN A 3 42.86 -22.14 -57.86
CA ASN A 3 41.46 -22.04 -57.41
C ASN A 3 40.96 -23.25 -56.59
N GLN A 4 41.47 -24.46 -56.82
CA GLN A 4 41.06 -25.65 -56.07
C GLN A 4 41.63 -25.65 -54.64
N ASP A 5 42.90 -25.25 -54.46
CA ASP A 5 43.54 -25.19 -53.15
C ASP A 5 42.93 -24.11 -52.24
N ASN A 6 42.57 -22.95 -52.81
CA ASN A 6 41.88 -21.88 -52.08
C ASN A 6 40.48 -22.30 -51.61
N ASN A 7 39.72 -23.03 -52.44
CA ASN A 7 38.41 -23.58 -52.04
C ASN A 7 38.55 -24.66 -50.97
N HIS A 8 39.59 -25.50 -51.05
CA HIS A 8 39.82 -26.54 -50.05
C HIS A 8 40.23 -25.95 -48.69
N GLN A 9 41.05 -24.89 -48.68
CA GLN A 9 41.41 -24.16 -47.46
C GLN A 9 40.23 -23.39 -46.87
N LEU A 10 39.38 -22.78 -47.70
CA LEU A 10 38.17 -22.07 -47.26
C LEU A 10 37.17 -23.04 -46.60
N ASN A 11 36.92 -24.20 -47.24
CA ASN A 11 36.04 -25.25 -46.70
C ASN A 11 36.57 -25.81 -45.37
N HIS A 12 37.88 -25.97 -45.24
CA HIS A 12 38.50 -26.41 -43.98
C HIS A 12 38.33 -25.38 -42.85
N ARG A 13 38.49 -24.08 -43.15
CA ARG A 13 38.26 -22.99 -42.18
C ARG A 13 36.80 -22.89 -41.76
N ILE A 14 35.85 -23.02 -42.69
CA ILE A 14 34.41 -23.01 -42.41
C ILE A 14 34.04 -24.22 -41.53
N TYR A 15 34.55 -25.41 -41.85
CA TYR A 15 34.30 -26.62 -41.04
C TYR A 15 34.82 -26.47 -39.60
N HIS A 16 36.05 -25.95 -39.42
CA HIS A 16 36.58 -25.67 -38.09
C HIS A 16 35.78 -24.61 -37.33
N PHE A 17 35.38 -23.53 -38.01
CA PHE A 17 34.54 -22.50 -37.43
C PHE A 17 33.19 -23.06 -36.98
N GLU A 18 32.51 -23.84 -37.82
CA GLU A 18 31.25 -24.48 -37.45
C GLU A 18 31.40 -25.42 -36.25
N LYS A 19 32.46 -26.22 -36.21
CA LYS A 19 32.73 -27.14 -35.10
C LYS A 19 32.94 -26.38 -33.79
N ILE A 20 33.73 -25.31 -33.81
CA ILE A 20 33.98 -24.45 -32.65
C ILE A 20 32.70 -23.72 -32.24
N TYR A 21 31.96 -23.16 -33.19
CA TYR A 21 30.67 -22.49 -32.93
C TYR A 21 29.65 -23.44 -32.29
N LYS A 22 29.49 -24.65 -32.82
CA LYS A 22 28.61 -25.68 -32.24
C LYS A 22 29.04 -26.03 -30.82
N ALA A 23 30.34 -26.23 -30.58
CA ALA A 23 30.87 -26.50 -29.24
C ALA A 23 30.59 -25.35 -28.25
N ILE A 24 30.89 -24.10 -28.63
CA ILE A 24 30.60 -22.91 -27.81
C ILE A 24 29.10 -22.78 -27.55
N LYS A 25 28.26 -22.96 -28.56
CA LYS A 25 26.80 -22.94 -28.43
C LYS A 25 26.32 -23.99 -27.42
N HIS A 26 26.82 -25.22 -27.50
CA HIS A 26 26.45 -26.28 -26.56
C HIS A 26 26.89 -25.93 -25.13
N VAL A 27 28.09 -25.37 -24.94
CA VAL A 27 28.57 -24.92 -23.63
C VAL A 27 27.69 -23.79 -23.08
N ILE A 28 27.35 -22.78 -23.87
CA ILE A 28 26.48 -21.66 -23.46
C ILE A 28 25.08 -22.18 -23.08
N VAL A 29 24.49 -23.04 -23.91
CA VAL A 29 23.17 -23.64 -23.64
C VAL A 29 23.22 -24.49 -22.36
N PHE A 30 24.29 -25.26 -22.16
CA PHE A 30 24.46 -26.06 -20.94
C PHE A 30 24.56 -25.19 -19.68
N ILE A 31 25.36 -24.12 -19.71
CA ILE A 31 25.45 -23.15 -18.61
C ILE A 31 24.09 -22.49 -18.35
N PHE A 32 23.37 -22.11 -19.40
CA PHE A 32 22.03 -21.54 -19.29
C PHE A 32 21.02 -22.51 -18.67
N MET A 33 21.06 -23.79 -19.04
CA MET A 33 20.22 -24.83 -18.44
C MET A 33 20.54 -25.05 -16.96
N ILE A 34 21.83 -25.05 -16.58
CA ILE A 34 22.25 -25.10 -15.18
C ILE A 34 21.72 -23.88 -14.42
N PHE A 35 21.85 -22.68 -14.99
CA PHE A 35 21.33 -21.46 -14.39
C PHE A 35 19.81 -21.55 -14.16
N ILE A 36 19.03 -22.00 -15.14
CA ILE A 36 17.59 -22.23 -14.99
C ILE A 36 17.30 -23.25 -13.88
N ALA A 37 18.04 -24.36 -13.83
CA ALA A 37 17.86 -25.38 -12.81
C ALA A 37 18.15 -24.83 -11.39
N ILE A 38 19.21 -24.03 -11.22
CA ILE A 38 19.53 -23.37 -9.96
C ILE A 38 18.42 -22.39 -9.55
N VAL A 39 17.92 -21.59 -10.49
CA VAL A 39 16.81 -20.66 -10.23
C VAL A 39 15.55 -21.43 -9.84
N ALA A 40 15.22 -22.53 -10.51
CA ALA A 40 14.07 -23.36 -10.18
C ALA A 40 14.18 -23.97 -8.77
N ILE A 41 15.35 -24.51 -8.41
CA ILE A 41 15.62 -25.02 -7.05
C ILE A 41 15.48 -23.91 -6.00
N ALA A 42 16.03 -22.72 -6.28
CA ALA A 42 15.92 -21.57 -5.39
C ALA A 42 14.46 -21.13 -5.19
N VAL A 43 13.65 -21.13 -6.26
CA VAL A 43 12.21 -20.82 -6.19
C VAL A 43 11.46 -21.86 -5.37
N ILE A 44 11.74 -23.15 -5.55
CA ILE A 44 11.13 -24.23 -4.76
C ILE A 44 11.50 -24.08 -3.28
N ALA A 45 12.79 -23.89 -2.98
CA ALA A 45 13.26 -23.69 -1.61
C ALA A 45 12.62 -22.45 -0.96
N MET A 46 12.52 -21.34 -1.70
CA MET A 46 11.84 -20.13 -1.25
C MET A 46 10.35 -20.37 -0.98
N SER A 47 9.67 -21.10 -1.86
CA SER A 47 8.25 -21.45 -1.69
C SER A 47 8.01 -22.34 -0.47
N LEU A 48 8.87 -23.34 -0.24
CA LEU A 48 8.78 -24.21 0.94
C LEU A 48 9.05 -23.42 2.23
N TYR A 49 10.05 -22.54 2.21
CA TYR A 49 10.34 -21.65 3.33
C TYR A 49 9.18 -20.69 3.62
N PHE A 50 8.62 -20.07 2.58
CA PHE A 50 7.44 -19.22 2.70
C PHE A 50 6.25 -19.98 3.28
N HIS A 51 5.97 -21.20 2.78
CA HIS A 51 4.91 -22.04 3.32
C HIS A 51 5.12 -22.34 4.81
N HIS A 52 6.34 -22.71 5.21
CA HIS A 52 6.70 -22.93 6.60
C HIS A 52 6.42 -21.71 7.49
N LEU A 53 6.77 -20.50 7.03
CA LEU A 53 6.50 -19.26 7.75
C LEU A 53 5.00 -18.94 7.89
N THR A 54 4.17 -19.38 6.93
CA THR A 54 2.73 -19.05 6.89
C THR A 54 1.81 -20.02 7.63
N LYS A 55 2.34 -21.06 8.29
CA LYS A 55 1.52 -22.07 9.00
C LYS A 55 0.51 -21.46 9.98
N THR A 56 0.86 -20.36 10.64
CA THR A 56 -0.05 -19.67 11.58
C THR A 56 -1.22 -18.99 10.87
N SER A 57 -1.02 -18.45 9.67
CA SER A 57 -2.14 -17.93 8.88
C SER A 57 -3.05 -19.05 8.36
N ASP A 58 -2.50 -20.22 8.06
CA ASP A 58 -3.26 -21.35 7.51
C ASP A 58 -4.23 -21.96 8.52
N SER A 59 -3.93 -21.87 9.81
CA SER A 59 -4.83 -22.34 10.87
C SER A 59 -5.98 -21.39 11.18
N LEU A 60 -5.93 -20.14 10.70
CA LEU A 60 -7.02 -19.18 10.85
C LEU A 60 -8.11 -19.47 9.81
N SER A 61 -9.34 -19.74 10.25
CA SER A 61 -10.48 -19.91 9.34
C SER A 61 -10.88 -18.59 8.67
N ASP A 62 -11.56 -18.67 7.52
CA ASP A 62 -12.03 -17.50 6.79
C ASP A 62 -13.01 -16.67 7.62
N ASP A 63 -13.93 -17.31 8.35
CA ASP A 63 -14.86 -16.62 9.27
C ASP A 63 -14.12 -15.89 10.38
N ALA A 64 -13.08 -16.50 10.96
CA ALA A 64 -12.29 -15.88 12.00
C ALA A 64 -11.45 -14.71 11.46
N LEU A 65 -10.95 -14.82 10.22
CA LEU A 65 -10.26 -13.73 9.52
C LEU A 65 -11.21 -12.55 9.28
N ILE A 66 -12.39 -12.81 8.72
CA ILE A 66 -13.42 -11.79 8.49
C ILE A 66 -13.81 -11.11 9.81
N LYS A 67 -14.07 -11.89 10.85
CA LYS A 67 -14.44 -11.36 12.17
C LYS A 67 -13.35 -10.45 12.76
N LYS A 68 -12.08 -10.85 12.66
CA LYS A 68 -10.95 -10.02 13.11
C LYS A 68 -10.81 -8.73 12.30
N VAL A 69 -11.01 -8.77 11.00
CA VAL A 69 -10.87 -7.60 10.12
C VAL A 69 -12.03 -6.61 10.29
N ARG A 70 -13.24 -7.12 10.51
CA ARG A 70 -14.46 -6.30 10.64
C ARG A 70 -14.66 -5.67 12.01
N GLN A 71 -13.84 -6.02 12.99
CA GLN A 71 -13.91 -5.44 14.32
C GLN A 71 -13.41 -4.00 14.29
N ILE A 72 -14.32 -3.02 14.36
CA ILE A 72 -13.97 -1.59 14.27
C ILE A 72 -14.41 -0.85 15.53
N PRO A 73 -13.67 0.18 15.98
CA PRO A 73 -14.08 0.93 17.17
C PRO A 73 -15.49 1.52 17.03
N GLY A 74 -16.36 1.24 18.00
CA GLY A 74 -17.73 1.75 18.01
C GLY A 74 -18.70 0.98 17.09
N ASP A 75 -18.40 -0.29 16.79
CA ASP A 75 -19.23 -1.18 15.97
C ASP A 75 -20.36 -1.87 16.71
N GLU A 76 -20.62 -1.52 17.97
CA GLU A 76 -21.58 -2.23 18.82
C GLU A 76 -23.01 -2.22 18.25
N LEU A 77 -23.31 -1.27 17.37
CA LEU A 77 -24.60 -1.08 16.73
C LEU A 77 -24.66 -1.63 15.29
N LEU A 78 -23.57 -2.19 14.75
CA LEU A 78 -23.57 -2.79 13.42
C LEU A 78 -24.08 -4.24 13.48
N ASP A 79 -24.91 -4.63 12.51
CA ASP A 79 -25.28 -6.05 12.38
C ASP A 79 -24.17 -6.82 11.65
N HIS A 80 -23.32 -7.48 12.42
CA HIS A 80 -22.24 -8.33 11.88
C HIS A 80 -22.73 -9.59 11.16
N ASN A 81 -24.02 -9.95 11.28
CA ASN A 81 -24.63 -11.05 10.53
C ASN A 81 -25.13 -10.61 9.16
N ASN A 82 -25.24 -9.30 8.92
CA ASN A 82 -25.59 -8.79 7.61
C ASN A 82 -24.45 -9.10 6.62
N LYS A 83 -24.79 -9.78 5.53
CA LYS A 83 -23.83 -10.11 4.47
C LYS A 83 -23.39 -8.86 3.69
N ASN A 84 -24.15 -7.76 3.74
CA ASN A 84 -23.83 -6.51 3.08
C ASN A 84 -23.21 -5.50 4.05
N LEU A 85 -21.90 -5.59 4.25
CA LEU A 85 -21.16 -4.72 5.17
C LEU A 85 -21.23 -3.24 4.76
N LEU A 86 -21.23 -2.94 3.46
CA LEU A 86 -21.33 -1.55 2.98
C LEU A 86 -22.69 -0.92 3.29
N TYR A 87 -23.75 -1.73 3.37
CA TYR A 87 -25.05 -1.26 3.83
C TYR A 87 -24.98 -0.83 5.31
N GLU A 88 -24.38 -1.66 6.16
CA GLU A 88 -24.19 -1.34 7.59
C GLU A 88 -23.39 -0.05 7.77
N TYR A 89 -22.29 0.11 7.04
CA TYR A 89 -21.48 1.34 7.10
C TYR A 89 -22.23 2.60 6.65
N ASN A 90 -23.09 2.48 5.63
CA ASN A 90 -23.87 3.62 5.14
C ASN A 90 -25.01 4.05 6.09
N HIS A 91 -25.52 3.13 6.91
CA HIS A 91 -26.66 3.37 7.81
C HIS A 91 -26.29 3.33 9.29
N SER A 92 -24.98 3.29 9.59
CA SER A 92 -24.46 3.34 10.94
C SER A 92 -25.00 4.56 11.69
N GLN A 93 -25.51 4.34 12.90
CA GLN A 93 -25.90 5.41 13.82
C GLN A 93 -24.68 6.10 14.44
N ASN A 94 -23.52 5.44 14.43
CA ASN A 94 -22.26 6.02 14.82
C ASN A 94 -21.66 6.78 13.62
N SER A 95 -21.62 8.11 13.72
CA SER A 95 -21.08 9.00 12.67
C SER A 95 -19.56 8.90 12.47
N LEU A 96 -18.87 8.16 13.34
CA LEU A 96 -17.45 7.85 13.20
C LEU A 96 -17.20 6.63 12.30
N ILE A 97 -18.25 5.92 11.90
CA ILE A 97 -18.18 4.84 10.91
C ILE A 97 -18.64 5.39 9.57
N ILE A 98 -17.80 5.25 8.55
CA ILE A 98 -18.08 5.71 7.20
C ILE A 98 -18.26 4.56 6.23
N GLY A 99 -19.13 4.79 5.26
CA GLY A 99 -19.30 3.98 4.07
C GLY A 99 -19.26 4.83 2.80
N PRO A 100 -19.56 4.23 1.64
CA PRO A 100 -19.57 4.91 0.36
C PRO A 100 -20.37 6.22 0.29
N LYS A 101 -21.51 6.30 0.99
CA LYS A 101 -22.40 7.47 0.96
C LYS A 101 -22.02 8.56 1.95
N THR A 102 -21.17 8.25 2.93
CA THR A 102 -20.80 9.16 4.03
C THR A 102 -19.34 9.61 3.95
N SER A 103 -18.65 9.31 2.85
CA SER A 103 -17.26 9.68 2.60
C SER A 103 -17.09 10.39 1.27
N SER A 104 -16.22 11.41 1.25
CA SER A 104 -15.91 12.16 0.03
C SER A 104 -15.17 11.25 -0.96
N PRO A 105 -15.53 11.23 -2.25
CA PRO A 105 -14.77 10.51 -3.27
C PRO A 105 -13.29 10.92 -3.33
N ASN A 106 -12.98 12.15 -2.90
CA ASN A 106 -11.61 12.66 -2.85
C ASN A 106 -10.73 11.88 -1.86
N VAL A 107 -11.29 11.32 -0.79
CA VAL A 107 -10.57 10.48 0.17
C VAL A 107 -10.08 9.21 -0.51
N ILE A 108 -10.97 8.54 -1.27
CA ILE A 108 -10.64 7.30 -1.99
C ILE A 108 -9.61 7.57 -3.08
N LYS A 109 -9.79 8.66 -3.84
CA LYS A 109 -8.84 9.11 -4.86
C LYS A 109 -7.46 9.40 -4.26
N ALA A 110 -7.40 10.14 -3.15
CA ALA A 110 -6.16 10.44 -2.45
C ALA A 110 -5.47 9.16 -1.97
N LEU A 111 -6.21 8.31 -1.26
CA LEU A 111 -5.70 7.05 -0.70
C LEU A 111 -5.12 6.14 -1.77
N THR A 112 -5.90 5.84 -2.81
CA THR A 112 -5.45 4.95 -3.88
C THR A 112 -4.30 5.55 -4.70
N SER A 113 -4.32 6.85 -5.00
CA SER A 113 -3.22 7.47 -5.78
C SER A 113 -1.88 7.45 -5.04
N SER A 114 -1.88 7.62 -3.72
CA SER A 114 -0.64 7.76 -2.94
C SER A 114 -0.16 6.47 -2.28
N GLU A 115 -1.07 5.61 -1.81
CA GLU A 115 -0.73 4.41 -1.05
C GLU A 115 -0.79 3.15 -1.92
N ASP A 116 -1.72 3.09 -2.90
CA ASP A 116 -1.93 1.88 -3.69
C ASP A 116 -2.62 2.13 -5.05
N THR A 117 -1.83 2.59 -6.03
CA THR A 117 -2.35 3.05 -7.34
C THR A 117 -3.07 1.98 -8.16
N LEU A 118 -2.78 0.71 -7.88
CA LEU A 118 -3.35 -0.42 -8.60
C LEU A 118 -4.31 -1.21 -7.71
N PHE A 119 -4.80 -0.60 -6.63
CA PHE A 119 -5.66 -1.22 -5.63
C PHE A 119 -6.81 -2.02 -6.26
N TYR A 120 -7.53 -1.43 -7.21
CA TYR A 120 -8.66 -2.08 -7.89
C TYR A 120 -8.26 -3.12 -8.95
N LYS A 121 -6.97 -3.35 -9.20
CA LYS A 121 -6.46 -4.24 -10.26
C LYS A 121 -5.70 -5.46 -9.75
N HIS A 122 -5.17 -5.44 -8.53
CA HIS A 122 -4.41 -6.55 -7.96
C HIS A 122 -5.22 -7.33 -6.91
N ASP A 123 -4.78 -8.53 -6.54
CA ASP A 123 -5.46 -9.39 -5.55
C ASP A 123 -4.69 -9.39 -4.22
N GLY A 124 -4.66 -8.25 -3.53
CA GLY A 124 -4.01 -8.11 -2.21
C GLY A 124 -2.51 -7.83 -2.20
N ILE A 125 -1.76 -8.17 -3.25
CA ILE A 125 -0.31 -7.92 -3.30
C ILE A 125 0.10 -7.28 -4.63
N LEU A 126 1.14 -6.44 -4.60
CA LEU A 126 1.69 -5.82 -5.80
C LEU A 126 3.17 -6.23 -5.98
N PRO A 127 3.47 -7.31 -6.73
CA PRO A 127 4.83 -7.84 -6.87
C PRO A 127 5.84 -6.82 -7.37
N LYS A 128 5.44 -5.93 -8.30
CA LYS A 128 6.28 -4.84 -8.80
C LYS A 128 6.70 -3.85 -7.70
N ALA A 129 5.80 -3.56 -6.76
CA ALA A 129 6.10 -2.68 -5.62
C ALA A 129 7.02 -3.38 -4.62
N ILE A 130 6.81 -4.68 -4.37
CA ILE A 130 7.68 -5.50 -3.51
C ILE A 130 9.10 -5.54 -4.08
N LEU A 131 9.27 -5.87 -5.36
CA LEU A 131 10.57 -5.92 -6.00
C LEU A 131 11.26 -4.56 -6.02
N ARG A 132 10.53 -3.48 -6.29
CA ARG A 132 11.06 -2.12 -6.24
C ARG A 132 11.56 -1.76 -4.84
N ALA A 133 10.77 -2.05 -3.81
CA ALA A 133 11.15 -1.80 -2.42
C ALA A 133 12.41 -2.59 -2.03
N MET A 134 12.48 -3.88 -2.40
CA MET A 134 13.67 -4.71 -2.16
C MET A 134 14.92 -4.14 -2.84
N ILE A 135 14.81 -3.67 -4.08
CA ILE A 135 15.92 -3.01 -4.81
C ILE A 135 16.34 -1.73 -4.08
N GLN A 136 15.39 -0.88 -3.69
CA GLN A 136 15.67 0.37 -2.97
C GLN A 136 16.38 0.14 -1.63
N ASP A 137 15.95 -0.88 -0.87
CA ASP A 137 16.58 -1.27 0.39
C ASP A 137 18.02 -1.78 0.18
N ILE A 138 18.29 -2.53 -0.90
CA ILE A 138 19.65 -3.01 -1.23
C ILE A 138 20.56 -1.84 -1.65
N PHE A 139 20.04 -0.89 -2.40
CA PHE A 139 20.81 0.25 -2.92
C PHE A 139 20.81 1.47 -1.98
N ASN A 140 20.27 1.34 -0.76
CA ASN A 140 20.19 2.42 0.25
C ASN A 140 19.70 3.75 -0.32
N THR A 141 18.66 3.73 -1.16
CA THR A 141 18.11 4.98 -1.69
C THR A 141 17.30 5.70 -0.61
N ASP A 142 17.51 6.99 -0.40
CA ASP A 142 16.82 7.82 0.62
C ASP A 142 15.28 7.89 0.43
N GLN A 143 14.78 7.41 -0.71
CA GLN A 143 13.37 7.35 -1.07
C GLN A 143 12.82 5.95 -0.79
N SER A 144 12.50 5.64 0.47
CA SER A 144 11.79 4.39 0.80
C SER A 144 10.36 4.46 0.25
N SER A 145 10.10 3.76 -0.86
CA SER A 145 8.74 3.60 -1.36
C SER A 145 8.02 2.52 -0.54
N GLY A 146 6.83 2.83 -0.04
CA GLY A 146 5.98 1.84 0.64
C GLY A 146 5.68 0.68 -0.32
N GLY A 147 6.12 -0.53 0.06
CA GLY A 147 5.90 -1.74 -0.74
C GLY A 147 4.63 -2.53 -0.38
N SER A 148 3.88 -2.08 0.64
CA SER A 148 2.66 -2.75 1.11
C SER A 148 1.40 -2.13 0.51
N THR A 149 0.49 -2.97 0.02
CA THR A 149 -0.86 -2.61 -0.43
C THR A 149 -1.77 -2.19 0.73
N ILE A 150 -2.91 -1.57 0.43
CA ILE A 150 -3.93 -1.23 1.44
C ILE A 150 -4.41 -2.48 2.19
N THR A 151 -4.67 -3.57 1.46
CA THR A 151 -5.11 -4.85 2.03
C THR A 151 -4.06 -5.43 2.99
N GLN A 152 -2.78 -5.37 2.63
CA GLN A 152 -1.68 -5.79 3.50
C GLN A 152 -1.61 -4.94 4.78
N GLN A 153 -1.80 -3.63 4.66
CA GLN A 153 -1.83 -2.75 5.82
C GLN A 153 -3.03 -3.04 6.74
N LEU A 154 -4.21 -3.33 6.19
CA LEU A 154 -5.39 -3.72 6.95
C LEU A 154 -5.14 -5.00 7.76
N VAL A 155 -4.65 -6.07 7.11
CA VAL A 155 -4.29 -7.33 7.76
C VAL A 155 -3.24 -7.13 8.85
N LYS A 156 -2.19 -6.36 8.56
CA LYS A 156 -1.15 -6.04 9.53
C LYS A 156 -1.71 -5.37 10.79
N ASN A 157 -2.64 -4.44 10.62
CA ASN A 157 -3.17 -3.63 11.73
C ASN A 157 -4.25 -4.35 12.54
N GLN A 158 -4.96 -5.34 11.97
CA GLN A 158 -6.12 -5.98 12.62
C GLN A 158 -5.89 -7.44 13.03
N VAL A 159 -5.09 -8.17 12.26
CA VAL A 159 -4.99 -9.62 12.42
C VAL A 159 -3.67 -10.02 13.07
N LEU A 160 -2.60 -9.32 12.73
CA LEU A 160 -1.23 -9.67 13.11
C LEU A 160 -0.73 -8.85 14.30
N THR A 161 0.27 -9.39 14.98
CA THR A 161 1.00 -8.67 16.05
C THR A 161 1.96 -7.64 15.44
N ASN A 162 2.43 -6.69 16.24
CA ASN A 162 3.37 -5.64 15.80
C ASN A 162 4.83 -6.11 15.64
N GLU A 163 5.12 -7.42 15.77
CA GLU A 163 6.48 -7.97 15.71
C GLU A 163 7.09 -7.86 14.31
N LYS A 164 8.24 -7.22 14.16
CA LYS A 164 8.90 -7.07 12.84
C LYS A 164 9.73 -8.31 12.47
N THR A 165 9.07 -9.39 12.06
CA THR A 165 9.72 -10.64 11.61
C THR A 165 9.38 -10.99 10.16
N TYR A 166 10.26 -11.75 9.49
CA TYR A 166 9.98 -12.32 8.16
C TYR A 166 8.75 -13.23 8.18
N SER A 167 8.56 -13.98 9.28
CA SER A 167 7.36 -14.78 9.51
C SER A 167 6.09 -13.93 9.45
N ARG A 168 6.04 -12.81 10.20
CA ARG A 168 4.90 -11.90 10.16
C ARG A 168 4.65 -11.39 8.74
N LYS A 169 5.69 -10.97 8.01
CA LYS A 169 5.54 -10.45 6.64
C LYS A 169 5.00 -11.50 5.67
N ALA A 170 5.42 -12.76 5.80
CA ALA A 170 4.89 -13.86 5.01
C ALA A 170 3.39 -14.11 5.31
N ASN A 171 3.01 -14.10 6.60
CA ASN A 171 1.60 -14.21 7.00
C ASN A 171 0.77 -13.02 6.51
N GLU A 172 1.31 -11.79 6.51
CA GLU A 172 0.67 -10.58 5.98
C GLU A 172 0.33 -10.74 4.48
N LEU A 173 1.29 -11.22 3.68
CA LEU A 173 1.10 -11.50 2.25
C LEU A 173 -0.02 -12.54 2.03
N ARG A 174 0.04 -13.65 2.76
CA ARG A 174 -0.91 -14.76 2.59
C ARG A 174 -2.33 -14.37 3.00
N LEU A 175 -2.48 -13.71 4.14
CA LEU A 175 -3.78 -13.24 4.64
C LEU A 175 -4.35 -12.13 3.77
N ALA A 176 -3.53 -11.25 3.19
CA ALA A 176 -4.01 -10.21 2.28
C ALA A 176 -4.64 -10.81 1.02
N ILE A 177 -4.00 -11.80 0.40
CA ILE A 177 -4.56 -12.52 -0.77
C ILE A 177 -5.87 -13.21 -0.39
N ARG A 178 -5.89 -13.92 0.77
CA ARG A 178 -7.12 -14.56 1.25
C ARG A 178 -8.25 -13.57 1.47
N LEU A 179 -7.96 -12.42 2.10
CA LEU A 179 -8.96 -11.40 2.39
C LEU A 179 -9.60 -10.84 1.12
N GLU A 180 -8.84 -10.71 0.03
CA GLU A 180 -9.33 -10.21 -1.27
C GLU A 180 -10.25 -11.19 -2.01
N HIS A 181 -10.19 -12.48 -1.66
CA HIS A 181 -11.18 -13.45 -2.13
C HIS A 181 -12.44 -13.47 -1.26
N LEU A 182 -12.38 -12.92 -0.05
CA LEU A 182 -13.48 -12.95 0.92
C LEU A 182 -14.28 -11.66 0.97
N LEU A 183 -13.64 -10.52 0.68
CA LEU A 183 -14.23 -9.19 0.72
C LEU A 183 -14.05 -8.47 -0.62
N SER A 184 -15.03 -7.66 -0.99
CA SER A 184 -14.90 -6.75 -2.12
C SER A 184 -13.90 -5.62 -1.84
N LYS A 185 -13.40 -4.99 -2.91
CA LYS A 185 -12.49 -3.84 -2.83
C LYS A 185 -13.04 -2.70 -1.99
N ASP A 186 -14.33 -2.42 -2.12
CA ASP A 186 -14.96 -1.35 -1.36
C ASP A 186 -15.13 -1.73 0.11
N GLU A 187 -15.46 -2.99 0.43
CA GLU A 187 -15.45 -3.44 1.83
C GLU A 187 -14.06 -3.26 2.45
N ILE A 188 -13.00 -3.69 1.76
CA ILE A 188 -11.63 -3.54 2.24
C ILE A 188 -11.27 -2.07 2.47
N ILE A 189 -11.55 -1.18 1.51
CA ILE A 189 -11.12 0.22 1.60
C ILE A 189 -11.88 0.99 2.69
N TYR A 190 -13.18 0.74 2.85
CA TYR A 190 -13.97 1.40 3.88
C TYR A 190 -13.67 0.82 5.27
N THR A 191 -13.48 -0.49 5.40
CA THR A 191 -12.98 -1.08 6.65
C THR A 191 -11.62 -0.50 7.02
N TYR A 192 -10.69 -0.38 6.06
CA TYR A 192 -9.39 0.25 6.29
C TYR A 192 -9.52 1.70 6.78
N LEU A 193 -10.33 2.52 6.10
CA LEU A 193 -10.54 3.91 6.45
C LEU A 193 -11.21 4.11 7.81
N ASN A 194 -11.99 3.14 8.30
CA ASN A 194 -12.62 3.20 9.61
C ASN A 194 -11.66 2.87 10.77
N ILE A 195 -10.52 2.24 10.49
CA ILE A 195 -9.64 1.70 11.54
C ILE A 195 -8.25 2.32 11.56
N VAL A 196 -7.74 2.73 10.40
CA VAL A 196 -6.35 3.17 10.27
C VAL A 196 -6.06 4.37 11.18
N PRO A 197 -4.90 4.39 11.88
CA PRO A 197 -4.54 5.52 12.75
C PRO A 197 -4.18 6.77 11.95
N PHE A 198 -4.68 7.93 12.40
CA PHE A 198 -4.38 9.25 11.84
C PHE A 198 -3.54 10.14 12.78
N GLY A 199 -3.03 9.56 13.88
CA GLY A 199 -2.13 10.23 14.80
C GLY A 199 -2.87 10.83 15.99
N ARG A 200 -2.70 12.13 16.25
CA ARG A 200 -3.31 12.83 17.39
C ARG A 200 -4.35 13.87 16.97
N ASP A 201 -5.24 14.22 17.90
CA ASP A 201 -6.16 15.35 17.79
C ASP A 201 -5.71 16.58 18.61
N TYR A 202 -6.51 17.65 18.57
CA TYR A 202 -6.31 18.88 19.35
C TYR A 202 -6.47 18.71 20.87
N ASN A 203 -6.81 17.51 21.35
CA ASN A 203 -6.79 17.16 22.77
C ASN A 203 -5.54 16.36 23.15
N GLY A 204 -4.71 15.96 22.18
CA GLY A 204 -3.55 15.10 22.36
C GLY A 204 -3.88 13.60 22.34
N ALA A 205 -5.15 13.25 22.16
CA ALA A 205 -5.64 11.88 22.12
C ALA A 205 -5.28 11.22 20.78
N ASN A 206 -5.01 9.92 20.81
CA ASN A 206 -4.77 9.16 19.58
C ASN A 206 -6.09 8.96 18.85
N ILE A 207 -6.10 9.18 17.54
CA ILE A 207 -7.27 9.04 16.69
C ILE A 207 -7.04 8.00 15.60
N SER A 208 -8.08 7.23 15.37
CA SER A 208 -8.19 6.23 14.30
C SER A 208 -9.50 6.44 13.56
N GLY A 209 -9.50 6.10 12.28
CA GLY A 209 -10.65 6.29 11.42
C GLY A 209 -10.69 7.70 10.80
N ILE A 210 -10.98 7.76 9.50
CA ILE A 210 -11.00 9.01 8.74
C ILE A 210 -12.09 9.96 9.23
N ALA A 211 -13.19 9.44 9.79
CA ALA A 211 -14.24 10.26 10.38
C ALA A 211 -13.76 11.00 11.62
N SER A 212 -13.11 10.28 12.54
CA SER A 212 -12.48 10.88 13.71
C SER A 212 -11.45 11.92 13.29
N ALA A 213 -10.64 11.64 12.27
CA ALA A 213 -9.66 12.59 11.74
C ALA A 213 -10.30 13.84 11.12
N SER A 214 -11.35 13.69 10.32
CA SER A 214 -12.06 14.80 9.69
C SER A 214 -12.67 15.75 10.73
N TYR A 215 -13.41 15.20 11.69
CA TYR A 215 -14.02 16.01 12.76
C TYR A 215 -12.96 16.61 13.68
N SER A 216 -11.94 15.84 14.06
CA SER A 216 -10.92 16.31 15.00
C SER A 216 -9.99 17.35 14.41
N LEU A 217 -9.60 17.23 13.13
CA LEU A 217 -8.63 18.17 12.54
C LEU A 217 -9.33 19.38 11.93
N PHE A 218 -10.48 19.20 11.27
CA PHE A 218 -11.12 20.25 10.47
C PHE A 218 -12.53 20.61 10.91
N GLY A 219 -13.14 19.85 11.83
CA GLY A 219 -14.49 20.11 12.30
C GLY A 219 -15.59 19.88 11.26
N ILE A 220 -15.28 19.12 10.19
CA ILE A 220 -16.23 18.88 9.09
C ILE A 220 -16.52 17.39 8.90
N PRO A 221 -17.71 17.03 8.39
CA PRO A 221 -18.03 15.65 8.03
C PRO A 221 -17.11 15.10 6.92
N PRO A 222 -16.78 13.79 6.92
CA PRO A 222 -15.90 13.19 5.90
C PRO A 222 -16.40 13.32 4.47
N LYS A 223 -17.72 13.33 4.28
CA LYS A 223 -18.36 13.57 2.98
C LYS A 223 -18.07 14.95 2.38
N ASP A 224 -17.73 15.93 3.22
CA ASP A 224 -17.54 17.33 2.82
C ASP A 224 -16.04 17.68 2.69
N LEU A 225 -15.14 16.70 2.84
CA LEU A 225 -13.70 16.88 2.66
C LEU A 225 -13.36 17.30 1.23
N SER A 226 -12.71 18.47 1.13
CA SER A 226 -12.11 18.95 -0.12
C SER A 226 -10.93 18.08 -0.57
N ILE A 227 -10.44 18.30 -1.79
CA ILE A 227 -9.23 17.65 -2.33
C ILE A 227 -8.03 17.92 -1.41
N ALA A 228 -7.83 19.17 -0.97
CA ALA A 228 -6.70 19.55 -0.13
C ALA A 228 -6.74 18.87 1.25
N GLN A 229 -7.90 18.85 1.90
CA GLN A 229 -8.08 18.21 3.20
C GLN A 229 -7.99 16.69 3.10
N SER A 230 -8.57 16.08 2.06
CA SER A 230 -8.45 14.64 1.80
C SER A 230 -6.99 14.23 1.62
N ALA A 231 -6.24 14.97 0.79
CA ALA A 231 -4.83 14.73 0.57
C ALA A 231 -4.00 14.94 1.86
N TYR A 232 -4.38 15.90 2.70
CA TYR A 232 -3.74 16.11 4.00
C TYR A 232 -3.93 14.92 4.94
N LEU A 233 -5.18 14.50 5.16
CA LEU A 233 -5.51 13.38 6.05
C LEU A 233 -4.84 12.09 5.57
N ILE A 234 -4.96 11.75 4.29
CA ILE A 234 -4.31 10.57 3.72
C ILE A 234 -2.78 10.67 3.84
N GLY A 235 -2.22 11.87 3.69
CA GLY A 235 -0.80 12.10 3.89
C GLY A 235 -0.31 11.66 5.28
N LEU A 236 -1.14 11.80 6.32
CA LEU A 236 -0.78 11.40 7.68
C LEU A 236 -0.49 9.90 7.81
N LEU A 237 -1.09 9.05 6.97
CA LEU A 237 -1.02 7.59 7.08
C LEU A 237 0.40 7.02 7.00
N GLN A 238 1.29 7.69 6.26
CA GLN A 238 2.69 7.26 6.13
C GLN A 238 3.41 7.28 7.49
N SER A 239 3.11 8.27 8.34
CA SER A 239 3.68 8.39 9.68
C SER A 239 2.69 9.10 10.59
N PRO A 240 1.64 8.41 11.10
CA PRO A 240 0.51 9.07 11.76
C PRO A 240 0.93 9.96 12.93
N TYR A 241 1.84 9.47 13.77
CA TYR A 241 2.34 10.21 14.94
C TYR A 241 3.46 11.21 14.62
N GLY A 242 4.18 11.00 13.51
CA GLY A 242 5.20 11.95 13.04
C GLY A 242 4.57 13.16 12.36
N TYR A 243 3.61 12.91 11.47
CA TYR A 243 2.98 13.92 10.62
C TYR A 243 1.71 14.54 11.20
N THR A 244 1.10 13.97 12.26
CA THR A 244 -0.01 14.67 12.93
C THR A 244 0.40 16.11 13.30
N PRO A 245 -0.49 17.10 13.12
CA PRO A 245 -0.19 18.49 13.42
C PRO A 245 -0.17 18.81 14.92
N TYR A 246 -0.51 17.85 15.79
CA TYR A 246 -0.64 18.06 17.23
C TYR A 246 0.45 17.37 18.04
N GLU A 247 0.82 18.01 19.15
CA GLU A 247 1.64 17.44 20.20
C GLU A 247 0.83 16.54 21.14
N LYS A 248 1.52 15.87 22.07
CA LYS A 248 0.87 15.00 23.07
C LYS A 248 -0.11 15.72 23.99
N ASP A 249 0.04 17.03 24.17
CA ASP A 249 -0.84 17.86 24.99
C ASP A 249 -2.00 18.50 24.20
N GLY A 250 -2.07 18.23 22.88
CA GLY A 250 -3.08 18.77 21.97
C GLY A 250 -2.75 20.14 21.39
N THR A 251 -1.60 20.73 21.73
CA THR A 251 -1.15 21.97 21.09
C THR A 251 -0.70 21.72 19.65
N LEU A 252 -0.78 22.74 18.80
CA LEU A 252 -0.27 22.65 17.44
C LEU A 252 1.26 22.61 17.47
N LYS A 253 1.83 21.74 16.65
CA LYS A 253 3.27 21.68 16.39
C LYS A 253 3.78 23.00 15.80
N SER A 254 5.08 23.22 15.95
CA SER A 254 5.76 24.36 15.33
C SER A 254 5.63 24.33 13.81
N ASP A 255 5.78 25.50 13.15
CA ASP A 255 5.73 25.58 11.68
C ASP A 255 6.80 24.73 10.99
N LYS A 256 7.94 24.56 11.66
CA LYS A 256 9.03 23.70 11.20
C LYS A 256 8.59 22.24 11.13
N ASP A 257 7.85 21.76 12.13
CA ASP A 257 7.42 20.36 12.21
C ASP A 257 6.14 20.11 11.40
N LEU A 258 5.23 21.08 11.35
CA LEU A 258 4.04 21.01 10.52
C LEU A 258 4.40 20.88 9.03
N LYS A 259 5.51 21.47 8.60
CA LYS A 259 6.03 21.40 7.23
C LYS A 259 6.11 19.96 6.71
N TYR A 260 6.45 18.97 7.54
CA TYR A 260 6.53 17.57 7.09
C TYR A 260 5.15 17.04 6.64
N SER A 261 4.10 17.35 7.39
CA SER A 261 2.73 16.97 7.05
C SER A 261 2.22 17.65 5.77
N ILE A 262 2.58 18.93 5.59
CA ILE A 262 2.24 19.71 4.39
C ILE A 262 2.99 19.18 3.16
N GLN A 263 4.28 18.87 3.29
CA GLN A 263 5.04 18.25 2.21
C GLN A 263 4.45 16.89 1.82
N ARG A 264 3.99 16.12 2.80
CA ARG A 264 3.34 14.85 2.51
C ARG A 264 1.97 15.04 1.84
N GLN A 265 1.20 16.05 2.21
CA GLN A 265 -0.01 16.44 1.49
C GLN A 265 0.30 16.84 0.04
N HIS A 266 1.32 17.65 -0.22
CA HIS A 266 1.75 17.99 -1.58
C HIS A 266 2.15 16.76 -2.40
N TYR A 267 2.82 15.79 -1.77
CA TYR A 267 3.11 14.50 -2.40
C TYR A 267 1.81 13.78 -2.80
N VAL A 268 0.84 13.65 -1.90
CA VAL A 268 -0.44 13.01 -2.20
C VAL A 268 -1.17 13.72 -3.34
N LEU A 269 -1.24 15.06 -3.31
CA LEU A 269 -1.81 15.85 -4.41
C LEU A 269 -1.09 15.59 -5.73
N LYS A 270 0.25 15.54 -5.72
CA LYS A 270 1.03 15.27 -6.92
C LYS A 270 0.77 13.87 -7.46
N ARG A 271 0.59 12.88 -6.58
CA ARG A 271 0.20 11.52 -6.96
C ARG A 271 -1.20 11.50 -7.58
N MET A 272 -2.18 12.20 -6.99
CA MET A 272 -3.53 12.32 -7.54
C MET A 272 -3.52 12.92 -8.96
N LEU A 273 -2.65 13.91 -9.22
CA LEU A 273 -2.48 14.47 -10.56
C LEU A 273 -1.83 13.48 -11.53
N ILE A 274 -0.77 12.77 -11.11
CA ILE A 274 -0.06 11.78 -11.97
C ILE A 274 -0.96 10.60 -12.35
N GLU A 275 -1.86 10.20 -11.44
CA GLU A 275 -2.80 9.10 -11.66
C GLU A 275 -4.15 9.59 -12.25
N ASP A 276 -4.17 10.81 -12.80
CA ASP A 276 -5.31 11.44 -13.48
C ASP A 276 -6.61 11.50 -12.65
N GLN A 277 -6.50 11.55 -11.31
CA GLN A 277 -7.65 11.63 -10.40
C GLN A 277 -8.17 13.06 -10.20
N ILE A 278 -7.32 14.04 -10.47
CA ILE A 278 -7.60 15.48 -10.42
C ILE A 278 -6.94 16.18 -11.61
N THR A 279 -7.51 17.30 -12.02
CA THR A 279 -6.97 18.17 -13.06
C THR A 279 -5.81 19.03 -12.54
N GLU A 280 -5.01 19.58 -13.45
CA GLU A 280 -3.94 20.53 -13.10
C GLU A 280 -4.48 21.78 -12.38
N LYS A 281 -5.67 22.25 -12.75
CA LYS A 281 -6.34 23.36 -12.06
C LYS A 281 -6.67 23.00 -10.62
N GLU A 282 -7.33 21.88 -10.39
CA GLU A 282 -7.67 21.40 -9.04
C GLU A 282 -6.44 21.17 -8.18
N TYR A 283 -5.36 20.62 -8.76
CA TYR A 283 -4.07 20.47 -8.10
C TYR A 283 -3.51 21.83 -7.64
N ASN A 284 -3.45 22.81 -8.54
CA ASN A 284 -2.93 24.15 -8.22
C ASN A 284 -3.80 24.90 -7.21
N ASP A 285 -5.12 24.72 -7.25
CA ASP A 285 -6.04 25.31 -6.28
C ASP A 285 -5.90 24.64 -4.90
N ALA A 286 -5.76 23.32 -4.87
CA ALA A 286 -5.55 22.56 -3.63
C ALA A 286 -4.20 22.87 -2.94
N LEU A 287 -3.14 23.19 -3.71
CA LEU A 287 -1.84 23.61 -3.18
C LEU A 287 -1.90 24.97 -2.46
N LYS A 288 -2.85 25.84 -2.82
CA LYS A 288 -3.02 27.16 -2.21
C LYS A 288 -3.84 27.10 -0.91
N TYR A 289 -4.45 25.95 -0.60
CA TYR A 289 -5.28 25.80 0.58
C TYR A 289 -4.45 25.91 1.85
N ASP A 290 -4.77 26.88 2.71
CA ASP A 290 -4.09 27.06 3.99
C ASP A 290 -4.63 26.04 5.01
N ILE A 291 -3.97 24.87 5.06
CA ILE A 291 -4.26 23.81 6.03
C ILE A 291 -4.19 24.34 7.47
N LYS A 292 -3.12 25.06 7.82
CA LYS A 292 -2.85 25.47 9.21
C LYS A 292 -3.96 26.36 9.75
N SER A 293 -4.48 27.28 8.95
CA SER A 293 -5.56 28.17 9.37
C SER A 293 -6.88 27.44 9.67
N HIS A 294 -7.11 26.29 9.05
CA HIS A 294 -8.33 25.48 9.20
C HIS A 294 -8.19 24.34 10.20
N LEU A 295 -7.00 24.11 10.75
CA LEU A 295 -6.84 23.15 11.83
C LEU A 295 -7.54 23.65 13.11
N LEU A 296 -8.34 22.77 13.70
CA LEU A 296 -8.94 23.01 15.00
C LEU A 296 -7.86 23.15 16.07
N ASN A 297 -8.13 23.96 17.08
CA ASN A 297 -7.30 24.04 18.26
C ASN A 297 -8.21 24.33 19.46
N ARG A 298 -7.72 24.11 20.68
CA ARG A 298 -8.51 24.32 21.91
C ARG A 298 -9.13 25.72 22.05
N LYS A 299 -8.64 26.74 21.32
CA LYS A 299 -9.18 28.11 21.34
C LYS A 299 -10.25 28.37 20.28
N LYS A 300 -10.31 27.57 19.22
CA LYS A 300 -11.32 27.63 18.14
C LYS A 300 -12.37 26.54 18.41
N ARG A 301 -13.36 26.85 19.25
CA ARG A 301 -14.61 26.09 19.40
C ARG A 301 -15.78 26.93 18.93
#